data_AF-A0A3M1IHX9-F1
#
_entry.id   AF-A0A3M1IHX9-F1
#
_cell.length_a   1.000
_cell.length_b   1.000
_cell.length_c   1.000
_cell.angle_alpha   90.00
_cell.angle_beta   90.00
_cell.angle_gamma   90.00
#
_symmetry.space_group_name_H-M   'P 1'
#
loop_
_entity.id
_entity.type
_entity.pdbx_description
1 polymer ?
#
loop_
_entity_poly.entity_id
_entity_poly.type
_entity_poly.pdbx_seq_one_letter_code
_entity_poly.pdbx_strand_id
1 'polypeptide(L)'
;MRYPGMTVEGALLSILYLLFFYIISWIVVKRRYADPRMRRLFFQGLTLKFVGGLAFALVYQFYYGGGDTFRYFANATTLVDFFFEEPWHYLSYLLENNLDETQISRLEGVTNMMASPNTYVIVRLASVIGILTGHYYLVTTFFFAFFSYIGVWALY
;
A
#
# COMPACT_ATOMS: atom_id res chain seq x y z
N MET A 1 15.75 14.18 -1.06
CA MET A 1 14.95 13.33 -1.98
C MET A 1 13.61 13.99 -2.19
N ARG A 2 13.26 14.35 -3.43
CA ARG A 2 11.93 14.86 -3.77
C ARG A 2 11.07 13.63 -4.05
N TYR A 3 10.11 13.33 -3.17
CA TYR A 3 9.25 12.16 -3.36
C TYR A 3 8.47 12.32 -4.67
N PRO A 4 8.30 11.25 -5.47
CA PRO A 4 7.47 11.32 -6.66
C PRO A 4 6.06 11.72 -6.20
N GLY A 5 5.66 12.95 -6.57
CA GLY A 5 4.34 13.46 -6.22
C GLY A 5 3.25 12.66 -6.92
N MET A 6 2.00 12.81 -6.48
CA MET A 6 0.85 12.28 -7.22
C MET A 6 0.92 12.70 -8.70
N THR A 7 1.16 11.73 -9.57
CA THR A 7 1.12 11.90 -11.01
C THR A 7 -0.30 11.73 -11.52
N VAL A 8 -0.58 12.28 -12.70
CA VAL A 8 -1.89 12.11 -13.36
C VAL A 8 -2.16 10.63 -13.65
N GLU A 9 -1.13 9.89 -14.05
CA GLU A 9 -1.19 8.44 -14.27
C GLU A 9 -1.59 7.70 -12.99
N GLY A 10 -0.95 8.02 -11.86
CA GLY A 10 -1.28 7.43 -10.56
C GLY A 10 -2.70 7.78 -10.11
N ALA A 11 -3.19 8.98 -10.40
CA ALA A 11 -4.56 9.37 -10.11
C ALA A 11 -5.58 8.59 -10.95
N LEU A 12 -5.35 8.46 -12.26
CA LEU A 12 -6.20 7.65 -13.14
C LEU A 12 -6.21 6.17 -12.71
N LEU A 13 -5.03 5.63 -12.43
CA LEU A 13 -4.90 4.25 -11.97
C LEU A 13 -5.62 4.04 -10.63
N SER A 14 -5.57 5.02 -9.72
CA SER A 14 -6.29 4.95 -8.45
C SER A 14 -7.80 4.83 -8.61
N ILE A 15 -8.38 5.48 -9.63
CA ILE A 15 -9.82 5.34 -9.95
C ILE A 15 -10.12 3.91 -10.40
N LEU A 16 -9.26 3.33 -11.25
CA LEU A 16 -9.41 1.94 -11.70
C LEU A 16 -9.33 0.95 -10.53
N TYR A 17 -8.40 1.14 -9.59
CA TYR A 17 -8.32 0.30 -8.40
C TYR A 17 -9.50 0.50 -7.44
N LEU A 18 -10.02 1.72 -7.28
CA LEU A 18 -11.25 1.93 -6.51
C LEU A 18 -12.42 1.14 -7.12
N LEU A 19 -12.60 1.21 -8.44
CA LEU A 19 -13.61 0.42 -9.14
C LEU A 19 -13.39 -1.09 -8.91
N PHE A 20 -12.16 -1.56 -9.04
CA PHE A 20 -11.79 -2.95 -8.75
C PHE A 20 -12.19 -3.36 -7.32
N PHE A 21 -11.86 -2.55 -6.31
CA PHE A 21 -12.21 -2.82 -4.91
C PHE A 21 -13.72 -2.82 -4.66
N TYR A 22 -14.48 -1.93 -5.31
CA TYR A 22 -15.94 -1.93 -5.20
C TYR A 22 -16.56 -3.16 -5.87
N ILE A 23 -16.06 -3.56 -7.05
CA ILE A 23 -16.54 -4.74 -7.77
C ILE A 23 -16.29 -6.01 -6.96
N ILE A 24 -15.07 -6.23 -6.48
CA ILE A 24 -14.74 -7.43 -5.70
C ILE A 24 -15.52 -7.45 -4.39
N SER A 25 -15.67 -6.30 -3.71
CA SER A 25 -16.49 -6.17 -2.51
C SER A 25 -17.95 -6.51 -2.78
N TRP A 26 -18.50 -6.03 -3.88
CA TRP A 26 -19.89 -6.31 -4.26
C TRP A 26 -20.15 -7.78 -4.53
N ILE A 27 -19.24 -8.46 -5.22
CA ILE A 27 -19.35 -9.90 -5.46
C ILE A 27 -19.33 -10.66 -4.12
N VAL A 28 -18.39 -10.34 -3.23
CA VAL A 28 -18.22 -11.04 -1.94
C VAL A 28 -19.39 -10.75 -1.00
N VAL A 29 -19.73 -9.48 -0.80
CA VAL A 29 -20.75 -9.03 0.15
C VAL A 29 -22.15 -9.48 -0.27
N LYS A 30 -22.45 -9.49 -1.57
CA LYS A 30 -23.73 -10.00 -2.09
C LYS A 30 -23.90 -11.50 -1.85
N ARG A 31 -22.80 -12.28 -1.92
CA ARG A 31 -22.81 -13.72 -1.63
C ARG A 31 -22.88 -14.02 -0.13
N ARG A 32 -22.23 -13.20 0.70
CA ARG A 32 -22.11 -13.44 2.15
C ARG A 32 -23.30 -12.93 2.95
N TYR A 33 -23.92 -11.81 2.55
CA TYR A 33 -24.96 -11.15 3.33
C TYR A 33 -26.26 -11.02 2.51
N ALA A 34 -27.29 -11.76 2.93
CA ALA A 34 -28.63 -11.64 2.34
C ALA A 34 -29.32 -10.33 2.75
N ASP A 35 -29.10 -9.86 3.98
CA ASP A 35 -29.71 -8.65 4.52
C ASP A 35 -29.25 -7.39 3.75
N PRO A 36 -30.17 -6.63 3.11
CA PRO A 36 -29.86 -5.33 2.50
C PRO A 36 -29.18 -4.33 3.45
N ARG A 37 -29.51 -4.34 4.75
CA ARG A 37 -28.97 -3.38 5.72
C ARG A 37 -27.49 -3.59 5.96
N MET A 38 -27.06 -4.84 6.18
CA MET A 38 -25.64 -5.17 6.34
C MET A 38 -24.82 -4.80 5.11
N ARG A 39 -25.33 -5.08 3.90
CA ARG A 39 -24.67 -4.71 2.65
C ARG A 39 -24.49 -3.19 2.55
N ARG A 40 -25.52 -2.43 2.88
CA ARG A 40 -25.46 -0.95 2.90
C ARG A 40 -24.42 -0.44 3.89
N LEU A 41 -24.40 -0.97 5.11
CA LEU A 41 -23.43 -0.60 6.14
C LEU A 41 -22.00 -0.91 5.68
N PHE A 42 -21.78 -2.07 5.06
CA PHE A 42 -20.48 -2.43 4.49
C PHE A 42 -19.99 -1.38 3.48
N PHE A 43 -20.84 -0.99 2.54
CA PHE A 43 -20.42 -0.02 1.51
C PHE A 43 -20.25 1.39 2.07
N GLN A 44 -21.06 1.79 3.05
CA GLN A 44 -20.89 3.07 3.74
C GLN A 44 -19.54 3.12 4.48
N GLY A 45 -19.20 2.07 5.24
CA GLY A 45 -17.92 1.98 5.93
C GLY A 45 -16.73 1.94 4.96
N LEU A 46 -16.85 1.18 3.87
CA LEU A 46 -15.81 1.10 2.85
C LEU A 46 -15.56 2.46 2.20
N THR A 47 -16.65 3.17 1.85
CA THR A 47 -16.57 4.51 1.25
C THR A 47 -15.88 5.49 2.20
N LEU A 48 -16.26 5.49 3.48
CA LEU A 48 -15.62 6.34 4.49
C LEU A 48 -14.13 6.03 4.63
N LYS A 49 -13.73 4.75 4.58
CA LYS A 49 -12.32 4.36 4.63
C LYS A 49 -11.52 4.87 3.43
N PHE A 50 -12.08 4.76 2.22
CA PHE A 50 -11.40 5.30 1.04
C PHE A 50 -11.32 6.83 1.04
N VAL A 51 -12.39 7.52 1.43
CA VAL A 51 -12.37 8.99 1.57
C VAL A 51 -11.34 9.43 2.61
N GLY A 52 -11.28 8.74 3.75
CA GLY A 52 -10.28 8.99 4.78
C GLY A 52 -8.84 8.75 4.28
N GLY A 53 -8.63 7.66 3.53
CA GLY A 53 -7.33 7.36 2.90
C GLY A 53 -6.92 8.40 1.86
N LEU A 54 -7.87 8.87 1.04
CA LEU A 54 -7.65 9.94 0.06
C LEU A 54 -7.27 11.25 0.76
N ALA A 55 -8.06 11.68 1.74
CA ALA A 55 -7.79 12.89 2.51
C ALA A 55 -6.41 12.83 3.18
N PHE A 56 -6.08 11.69 3.78
CA PHE A 56 -4.76 11.43 4.35
C PHE A 56 -3.64 11.58 3.32
N ALA A 57 -3.75 10.94 2.16
CA ALA A 57 -2.75 11.03 1.11
C ALA A 57 -2.56 12.47 0.62
N LEU A 58 -3.66 13.21 0.41
CA LEU A 58 -3.63 14.60 -0.04
C LEU A 58 -2.98 15.52 1.00
N VAL A 59 -3.28 15.36 2.29
CA VAL A 59 -2.66 16.16 3.36
C VAL A 59 -1.15 15.92 3.41
N TYR A 60 -0.72 14.66 3.41
CA TYR A 60 0.72 14.35 3.44
C TYR A 60 1.44 14.86 2.18
N GLN A 61 0.80 14.78 1.01
CA GLN A 61 1.39 15.23 -0.25
C GLN A 61 1.48 16.75 -0.36
N PHE A 62 0.38 17.47 -0.09
CA PHE A 62 0.25 18.89 -0.42
C PHE A 62 0.46 19.81 0.77
N TYR A 63 0.17 19.36 2.00
CA TYR A 63 0.34 20.17 3.19
C TYR A 63 1.68 19.91 3.88
N TYR A 64 2.03 18.64 4.13
CA TYR A 64 3.31 18.30 4.75
C TYR A 64 4.48 18.20 3.76
N GLY A 65 4.19 17.94 2.48
CA GLY A 65 5.23 17.78 1.45
C GLY A 65 6.08 16.53 1.62
N GLY A 66 5.62 15.55 2.41
CA GLY A 66 6.37 14.35 2.77
C GLY A 66 5.94 13.79 4.13
N GLY A 67 6.80 12.94 4.70
CA GLY A 67 6.60 12.31 6.02
C GLY A 67 7.00 10.84 6.03
N ASP A 68 6.80 10.17 7.16
CA ASP A 68 7.18 8.75 7.30
C ASP A 68 6.45 7.84 6.32
N THR A 69 5.22 8.17 5.93
CA THR A 69 4.46 7.40 4.93
C THR A 69 5.12 7.43 3.56
N PHE A 70 5.65 8.59 3.16
CA PHE A 70 6.43 8.76 1.94
C PHE A 70 7.77 8.05 2.03
N ARG A 71 8.39 7.99 3.21
CA ARG A 71 9.62 7.23 3.42
C ARG A 71 9.37 5.73 3.33
N TYR A 72 8.29 5.21 3.93
CA TYR A 72 7.90 3.81 3.78
C TYR A 72 7.62 3.46 2.33
N PHE A 73 6.92 4.35 1.62
CA PHE A 73 6.62 4.17 0.22
C PHE A 73 7.88 4.19 -0.65
N ALA A 74 8.79 5.15 -0.47
CA ALA A 74 10.04 5.23 -1.22
C ALA A 74 10.92 4.00 -0.99
N ASN A 75 11.05 3.56 0.27
CA ASN A 75 11.78 2.34 0.60
C ASN A 75 11.14 1.09 -0.02
N ALA A 76 9.81 1.04 -0.05
CA ALA A 76 9.08 -0.03 -0.72
C ALA A 76 9.30 -0.02 -2.23
N THR A 77 9.35 1.16 -2.86
CA THR A 77 9.68 1.31 -4.29
C THR A 77 11.07 0.76 -4.59
N THR A 78 12.09 1.13 -3.82
CA THR A 78 13.45 0.59 -3.99
C THR A 78 13.49 -0.93 -3.88
N LEU A 79 12.72 -1.51 -2.95
CA LEU A 79 12.63 -2.97 -2.85
C LEU A 79 11.95 -3.62 -4.07
N VAL A 80 11.04 -2.92 -4.73
CA VAL A 80 10.41 -3.49 -5.93
C VAL A 80 11.29 -3.32 -7.16
N ASP A 81 12.02 -2.22 -7.27
CA ASP A 81 13.07 -2.11 -8.28
C ASP A 81 14.07 -3.28 -8.11
N PHE A 82 14.47 -3.57 -6.87
CA PHE A 82 15.28 -4.74 -6.54
C PHE A 82 14.62 -6.09 -6.89
N PHE A 83 13.30 -6.21 -6.74
CA PHE A 83 12.56 -7.41 -7.18
C PHE A 83 12.68 -7.64 -8.70
N PHE A 84 12.64 -6.58 -9.51
CA PHE A 84 12.75 -6.72 -10.95
C PHE A 84 14.19 -7.01 -11.42
N GLU A 85 15.20 -6.65 -10.64
CA GLU A 85 16.60 -6.97 -10.90
C GLU A 85 16.99 -8.37 -10.41
N GLU A 86 16.70 -8.68 -9.15
CA GLU A 86 17.12 -9.90 -8.46
C GLU A 86 15.94 -10.54 -7.67
N PRO A 87 14.93 -11.13 -8.36
CA PRO A 87 13.69 -11.58 -7.74
C PRO A 87 13.89 -12.66 -6.66
N TRP A 88 14.92 -13.51 -6.81
CA TRP A 88 15.23 -14.55 -5.83
C TRP A 88 15.77 -13.96 -4.53
N HIS A 89 16.65 -12.96 -4.62
CA HIS A 89 17.19 -12.27 -3.44
C HIS A 89 16.15 -11.37 -2.78
N TYR A 90 15.24 -10.78 -3.56
CA TYR A 90 14.07 -10.10 -2.98
C TYR A 90 13.21 -11.06 -2.15
N LEU A 91 12.97 -12.28 -2.65
CA LEU A 91 12.14 -13.24 -1.95
C LEU A 91 12.84 -13.78 -0.68
N SER A 92 14.14 -14.09 -0.75
CA SER A 92 14.92 -14.46 0.44
C SER A 92 14.93 -13.33 1.46
N TYR A 93 15.04 -12.09 1.00
CA TYR A 93 14.93 -10.94 1.87
C TYR A 93 13.56 -10.79 2.52
N LEU A 94 12.48 -11.02 1.77
CA LEU A 94 11.12 -10.87 2.26
C LEU A 94 10.74 -11.93 3.30
N LEU A 95 11.33 -13.12 3.23
CA LEU A 95 11.03 -14.24 4.12
C LEU A 95 12.03 -14.35 5.28
N GLU A 96 13.32 -14.31 4.98
CA GLU A 96 14.39 -14.68 5.90
C GLU A 96 15.23 -13.47 6.37
N ASN A 97 14.99 -12.28 5.81
CA ASN A 97 15.84 -11.08 6.03
C ASN A 97 17.32 -11.36 5.72
N ASN A 98 17.57 -12.22 4.75
CA ASN A 98 18.92 -12.64 4.40
C ASN A 98 19.38 -11.87 3.16
N LEU A 99 20.06 -10.74 3.40
CA LEU A 99 20.78 -9.99 2.37
C LEU A 99 22.25 -9.89 2.78
N ASP A 100 23.12 -10.04 1.78
CA ASP A 100 24.55 -9.84 1.95
C ASP A 100 24.89 -8.34 2.07
N GLU A 101 26.03 -8.00 2.66
CA GLU A 101 26.50 -6.61 2.83
C GLU A 101 26.55 -5.82 1.51
N THR A 102 26.83 -6.51 0.39
CA THR A 102 26.86 -5.94 -0.97
C THR A 102 25.46 -5.63 -1.52
N GLN A 103 24.44 -6.34 -1.07
CA GLN A 103 23.04 -6.09 -1.45
C GLN A 103 22.44 -5.00 -0.56
N ILE A 104 22.82 -4.98 0.73
CA ILE A 104 22.46 -3.94 1.69
C ILE A 104 22.99 -2.57 1.25
N SER A 105 24.21 -2.51 0.71
CA SER A 105 24.77 -1.26 0.17
C SER A 105 24.09 -0.79 -1.12
N ARG A 106 23.52 -1.69 -1.93
CA ARG A 106 22.68 -1.32 -3.09
C ARG A 106 21.33 -0.75 -2.67
N LEU A 107 20.84 -1.09 -1.48
CA LEU A 107 19.62 -0.55 -0.88
C LEU A 107 19.89 0.74 -0.07
N GLU A 108 20.91 1.52 -0.45
CA GLU A 108 21.30 2.77 0.20
C GLU A 108 20.09 3.72 0.35
N GLY A 109 19.72 4.02 1.61
CA GLY A 109 18.54 4.83 1.98
C GLY A 109 17.41 4.03 2.64
N VAL A 110 17.29 2.74 2.29
CA VAL A 110 16.31 1.82 2.89
C VAL A 110 16.77 1.39 4.31
N THR A 111 18.09 1.24 4.49
CA THR A 111 18.77 0.70 5.69
C THR A 111 18.56 1.50 6.98
N ASN A 112 18.63 2.85 6.92
CA ASN A 112 18.52 3.68 8.14
C ASN A 112 17.13 3.65 8.79
N MET A 113 16.08 3.31 8.02
CA MET A 113 14.72 3.17 8.55
C MET A 113 14.36 1.72 8.86
N MET A 114 15.00 0.77 8.19
CA MET A 114 14.79 -0.66 8.38
C MET A 114 15.45 -1.25 9.62
N ALA A 115 16.26 -0.47 10.33
CA ALA A 115 16.81 -0.86 11.63
C ALA A 115 15.71 -1.12 12.69
N SER A 116 14.52 -0.53 12.52
CA SER A 116 13.38 -0.74 13.42
C SER A 116 12.45 -1.84 12.90
N PRO A 117 12.17 -2.90 13.69
CA PRO A 117 11.30 -4.02 13.27
C PRO A 117 9.91 -3.60 12.80
N ASN A 118 9.35 -2.53 13.38
CA ASN A 118 8.00 -2.05 13.04
C ASN A 118 7.95 -1.40 11.64
N THR A 119 8.94 -0.57 11.32
CA THR A 119 9.09 0.05 10.00
C THR A 119 9.30 -1.01 8.92
N TYR A 120 10.09 -2.03 9.27
CA TYR A 120 10.47 -3.11 8.37
C TYR A 120 9.27 -3.89 7.80
N VAL A 121 8.31 -4.27 8.66
CA VAL A 121 7.11 -5.00 8.25
C VAL A 121 6.26 -4.18 7.28
N ILE A 122 6.09 -2.88 7.55
CA ILE A 122 5.30 -1.98 6.71
C ILE A 122 5.93 -1.86 5.31
N VAL A 123 7.26 -1.73 5.24
CA VAL A 123 7.97 -1.61 3.96
C VAL A 123 7.84 -2.88 3.13
N ARG A 124 7.98 -4.09 3.72
CA ARG A 124 7.76 -5.37 3.02
C ARG A 124 6.33 -5.52 2.50
N LEU A 125 5.33 -5.17 3.33
CA LEU A 125 3.93 -5.21 2.89
C LEU A 125 3.68 -4.23 1.75
N ALA A 126 4.20 -3.00 1.88
CA ALA A 126 4.10 -1.98 0.87
C ALA A 126 4.85 -2.35 -0.43
N SER A 127 5.96 -3.09 -0.36
CA SER A 127 6.70 -3.53 -1.56
C SER A 127 5.91 -4.60 -2.32
N VAL A 128 5.32 -5.57 -1.62
CA VAL A 128 4.44 -6.58 -2.26
C VAL A 128 3.24 -5.92 -2.94
N ILE A 129 2.59 -4.96 -2.27
CA ILE A 129 1.52 -4.16 -2.88
C ILE A 129 2.08 -3.32 -4.04
N GLY A 130 3.29 -2.78 -3.89
CA GLY A 130 4.01 -2.01 -4.87
C GLY A 130 4.15 -2.72 -6.20
N ILE A 131 4.55 -4.00 -6.19
CA ILE A 131 4.69 -4.85 -7.40
C ILE A 131 3.40 -4.84 -8.22
N LEU A 132 2.25 -4.94 -7.54
CA LEU A 132 0.94 -4.94 -8.20
C LEU A 132 0.48 -3.56 -8.65
N THR A 133 0.99 -2.50 -8.04
CA THR A 133 0.48 -1.13 -8.20
C THR A 133 1.38 -0.23 -9.02
N GLY A 134 2.56 -0.69 -9.44
CA GLY A 134 3.53 0.11 -10.19
C GLY A 134 4.09 1.29 -9.39
N HIS A 135 4.09 1.20 -8.06
CA HIS A 135 4.57 2.25 -7.15
C HIS A 135 3.87 3.59 -7.35
N TYR A 136 2.53 3.60 -7.22
CA TYR A 136 1.77 4.84 -7.08
C TYR A 136 1.26 5.00 -5.65
N TYR A 137 1.70 6.07 -4.97
CA TYR A 137 1.44 6.31 -3.55
C TYR A 137 -0.05 6.27 -3.19
N LEU A 138 -0.89 6.92 -4.01
CA LEU A 138 -2.33 6.93 -3.78
C LEU A 138 -2.96 5.55 -3.94
N VAL A 139 -2.51 4.77 -4.92
CA VAL A 139 -3.00 3.40 -5.14
C VAL A 139 -2.61 2.52 -3.95
N THR A 140 -1.35 2.56 -3.52
CA THR A 140 -0.87 1.85 -2.33
C THR A 140 -1.68 2.24 -1.08
N THR A 141 -2.01 3.53 -0.92
CA THR A 141 -2.87 4.02 0.17
C THR A 141 -4.26 3.39 0.14
N PHE A 142 -4.87 3.24 -1.04
CA PHE A 142 -6.16 2.57 -1.17
C PHE A 142 -6.09 1.07 -0.86
N PHE A 143 -5.01 0.38 -1.21
CA PHE A 143 -4.80 -1.01 -0.76
C PHE A 143 -4.77 -1.12 0.77
N PHE A 144 -4.01 -0.27 1.45
CA PHE A 144 -3.98 -0.25 2.92
C PHE A 144 -5.35 0.09 3.52
N ALA A 145 -6.07 1.07 2.94
CA ALA A 145 -7.42 1.42 3.37
C ALA A 145 -8.38 0.23 3.21
N PHE A 146 -8.31 -0.49 2.08
CA PHE A 146 -9.14 -1.64 1.78
C PHE A 146 -8.88 -2.82 2.72
N PHE A 147 -7.63 -3.25 2.86
CA PHE A 147 -7.28 -4.37 3.73
C PHE A 147 -7.56 -4.08 5.20
N SER A 148 -7.26 -2.87 5.67
CA SER A 148 -7.60 -2.47 7.05
C SER A 148 -9.12 -2.48 7.28
N TYR A 149 -9.91 -2.06 6.29
CA TYR A 149 -11.36 -2.10 6.38
C TYR A 149 -11.91 -3.53 6.41
N ILE A 150 -11.41 -4.42 5.55
CA ILE A 150 -11.79 -5.84 5.58
C ILE A 150 -11.49 -6.44 6.95
N GLY A 151 -10.31 -6.16 7.52
CA GLY A 151 -9.94 -6.63 8.84
C GLY A 151 -10.92 -6.17 9.92
N VAL A 152 -11.26 -4.87 9.93
CA VAL A 152 -12.25 -4.32 10.87
C VAL A 152 -13.63 -4.95 10.67
N TRP A 153 -14.08 -5.10 9.42
CA TRP A 153 -15.39 -5.69 9.12
C TRP A 153 -15.45 -7.18 9.46
N ALA A 154 -14.35 -7.92 9.34
CA ALA A 154 -14.29 -9.33 9.70
C ALA A 154 -14.40 -9.58 11.22
N LEU A 155 -14.11 -8.56 12.03
CA LEU A 155 -14.23 -8.60 13.50
C LEU A 155 -15.61 -8.17 14.01
N TYR A 156 -16.42 -7.52 13.16
CA TYR A 156 -17.80 -7.13 13.44
C TYR A 156 -18.76 -8.29 13.16
#